data_AF-A0A2A5M6B4-F1
#
_entry.id   AF-A0A2A5M6B4-F1
#
_cell.length_a   1.000
_cell.length_b   1.000
_cell.length_c   1.000
_cell.angle_alpha   90.00
_cell.angle_beta   90.00
_cell.angle_gamma   90.00
#
_symmetry.space_group_name_H-M   'P 1'
#
loop_
_entity.id
_entity.type
_entity.pdbx_description
1 polymer ?
#
loop_
_entity_poly.entity_id
_entity_poly.type
_entity_poly.pdbx_seq_one_letter_code
_entity_poly.pdbx_strand_id
1 'polypeptide(L)'
;MNLVIVEDDINMRKSLEIALAEYEEFNIKSYKSATEALKKIDENTDLIITDINMPGIDGIEFVKACENKYDFIIMTGNATLNRAIEAVRLGVKDFLTKPFDVDTLVEAIKRAKIIREKTADKKSKKNEKKEENKDFFSTSPNLEKTLNLSQKAAKTDASVMFFGES
;
A
#
# COMPACT_ATOMS: atom_id res chain seq x y z
N MET A 1 -11.36 0.94 10.87
CA MET A 1 -10.09 1.04 10.11
C MET A 1 -9.02 1.51 11.08
N ASN A 2 -7.90 0.80 11.18
CA ASN A 2 -6.84 1.12 12.14
C ASN A 2 -5.90 2.17 11.53
N LEU A 3 -5.97 3.40 12.06
CA LEU A 3 -5.16 4.53 11.62
C LEU A 3 -4.03 4.77 12.61
N VAL A 4 -2.85 5.08 12.08
CA VAL A 4 -1.70 5.51 12.88
C VAL A 4 -1.30 6.92 12.47
N ILE A 5 -1.16 7.81 13.45
CA ILE A 5 -0.67 9.18 13.24
C ILE A 5 0.76 9.27 13.77
N VAL A 6 1.68 9.77 12.97
CA VAL A 6 3.07 10.03 13.36
C VAL A 6 3.39 11.49 13.09
N GLU A 7 3.48 12.26 14.16
CA GLU A 7 3.60 13.73 14.12
C GLU A 7 4.37 14.14 15.36
N ASP A 8 5.44 14.92 15.24
CA ASP A 8 6.28 15.30 16.39
C ASP A 8 5.68 16.46 17.18
N ASP A 9 4.98 17.39 16.50
CA ASP A 9 4.29 18.49 17.17
C ASP A 9 3.09 17.98 18.00
N ILE A 10 3.15 18.22 19.32
CA ILE A 10 2.11 17.74 20.25
C ILE A 10 0.76 18.40 20.02
N ASN A 11 0.71 19.67 19.62
CA ASN A 11 -0.54 20.38 19.41
C ASN A 11 -1.21 19.84 18.15
N MET A 12 -0.47 19.75 17.06
CA MET A 12 -0.97 19.21 15.80
C MET A 12 -1.40 17.75 15.94
N ARG A 13 -0.59 16.91 16.60
CA ARG A 13 -0.95 15.50 16.86
C ARG A 13 -2.26 15.38 17.62
N LYS A 14 -2.44 16.16 18.70
CA LYS A 14 -3.69 16.17 19.48
C LYS A 14 -4.87 16.72 18.68
N SER A 15 -4.66 17.77 17.89
CA SER A 15 -5.71 18.32 17.02
C SER A 15 -6.20 17.28 16.01
N LEU A 16 -5.28 16.52 15.39
CA LEU A 16 -5.63 15.44 14.46
C LEU A 16 -6.34 14.29 15.18
N GLU A 17 -5.88 13.89 16.37
CA GLU A 17 -6.56 12.88 17.19
C GLU A 17 -8.00 13.27 17.50
N ILE A 18 -8.23 14.50 17.97
CA ILE A 18 -9.58 15.00 18.32
C ILE A 18 -10.45 15.04 17.07
N ALA A 19 -9.95 15.63 15.98
CA ALA A 19 -10.72 15.81 14.76
C ALA A 19 -11.08 14.47 14.09
N LEU A 20 -10.18 13.50 14.09
CA LEU A 20 -10.44 12.18 13.51
C LEU A 20 -11.25 11.28 14.46
N ALA A 21 -11.24 11.53 15.77
CA ALA A 21 -12.05 10.77 16.74
C ALA A 21 -13.56 11.01 16.60
N GLU A 22 -13.98 12.09 15.92
CA GLU A 22 -15.39 12.32 15.58
C GLU A 22 -15.95 11.29 14.57
N TYR A 23 -15.08 10.50 13.94
CA TYR A 23 -15.44 9.50 12.94
C TYR A 23 -15.37 8.09 13.54
N GLU A 24 -16.52 7.48 13.83
CA GLU A 24 -16.64 6.18 14.49
C GLU A 24 -15.96 5.03 13.71
N GLU A 25 -15.76 5.17 12.40
CA GLU A 25 -15.09 4.15 11.58
C GLU A 25 -13.56 4.09 11.78
N PHE A 26 -12.96 5.05 12.48
CA PHE A 26 -11.53 5.17 12.67
C PHE A 26 -11.09 4.77 14.08
N ASN A 27 -10.17 3.83 14.16
CA ASN A 27 -9.48 3.47 15.40
C ASN A 27 -8.06 4.04 15.36
N ILE A 28 -7.81 5.09 16.13
CA ILE A 28 -6.61 5.92 16.01
C ILE A 28 -5.60 5.56 17.10
N LYS A 29 -4.35 5.31 16.68
CA LYS A 29 -3.17 5.32 17.55
C LYS A 29 -2.23 6.41 17.08
N SER A 30 -1.52 7.06 17.99
CA SER A 30 -0.58 8.13 17.64
C SER A 30 0.79 7.91 18.28
N TYR A 31 1.82 8.42 17.59
CA TYR A 31 3.20 8.39 18.05
C TYR A 31 3.85 9.74 17.79
N LYS A 32 4.78 10.13 18.67
CA LYS A 32 5.52 11.40 18.55
C LYS A 32 6.71 11.35 17.60
N SER A 33 7.06 10.18 17.08
CA SER A 33 8.20 10.00 16.19
C SER A 33 8.11 8.71 15.40
N ALA A 34 8.72 8.68 14.21
CA ALA A 34 8.89 7.46 13.41
C ALA A 34 9.63 6.36 14.19
N THR A 35 10.61 6.72 15.01
CA THR A 35 11.36 5.76 15.86
C THR A 35 10.47 5.06 16.89
N GLU A 36 9.49 5.76 17.45
CA GLU A 36 8.53 5.16 18.37
C GLU A 36 7.51 4.30 17.62
N ALA A 37 7.02 4.81 16.48
CA ALA A 37 6.09 4.08 15.62
C ALA A 37 6.69 2.74 15.16
N LEU A 38 7.92 2.73 14.63
CA LEU A 38 8.60 1.49 14.19
C LEU A 38 8.69 0.40 15.27
N LYS A 39 8.73 0.76 16.55
CA LYS A 39 8.82 -0.19 17.66
C LYS A 39 7.47 -0.70 18.15
N LYS A 40 6.41 0.09 17.99
CA LYS A 40 5.11 -0.13 18.64
C LYS A 40 3.95 -0.27 17.67
N ILE A 41 4.18 -0.07 16.37
CA ILE A 41 3.14 -0.16 15.36
C ILE A 41 2.59 -1.57 15.29
N ASP A 42 1.27 -1.65 15.15
CA ASP A 42 0.55 -2.92 15.09
C ASP A 42 0.69 -3.51 13.68
N GLU A 43 0.63 -4.84 13.57
CA GLU A 43 0.56 -5.48 12.26
C GLU A 43 -0.79 -5.23 11.59
N ASN A 44 -1.83 -4.97 12.38
CA ASN A 44 -3.18 -4.70 11.91
C ASN A 44 -3.40 -3.24 11.49
N THR A 45 -2.36 -2.40 11.45
CA THR A 45 -2.47 -1.02 10.96
C THR A 45 -2.83 -1.02 9.47
N ASP A 46 -3.88 -0.28 9.12
CA ASP A 46 -4.34 -0.17 7.73
C ASP A 46 -3.62 0.97 7.00
N LEU A 47 -3.51 2.12 7.66
CA LEU A 47 -3.01 3.36 7.06
C LEU A 47 -2.23 4.17 8.10
N ILE A 48 -1.08 4.69 7.67
CA ILE A 48 -0.22 5.55 8.47
C ILE A 48 -0.26 6.96 7.87
N ILE A 49 -0.48 7.94 8.71
CA ILE A 49 -0.45 9.37 8.39
C ILE A 49 0.80 9.93 9.07
N THR A 50 1.80 10.37 8.30
CA THR A 50 3.10 10.80 8.84
C THR A 50 3.46 12.20 8.39
N ASP A 51 4.04 13.02 9.28
CA ASP A 51 4.79 14.20 8.85
C ASP A 51 6.09 13.77 8.15
N ILE A 52 6.54 14.55 7.19
CA ILE A 52 7.90 14.48 6.63
C ILE A 52 8.91 14.99 7.64
N ASN A 53 8.65 16.17 8.21
CA ASN A 53 9.69 16.97 8.87
C ASN A 53 9.81 16.64 10.36
N MET A 54 10.17 15.38 10.67
CA MET A 54 10.36 14.94 12.05
C MET A 54 11.85 14.86 12.44
N PRO A 55 12.20 15.15 13.70
CA PRO A 55 13.54 14.91 14.22
C PRO A 55 13.94 13.43 14.21
N GLY A 56 15.19 13.16 13.84
CA GLY A 56 15.72 11.80 13.78
C GLY A 56 15.40 11.14 12.44
N ILE A 57 14.43 10.22 12.44
CA ILE A 57 13.97 9.55 11.21
C ILE A 57 12.85 10.40 10.60
N ASP A 58 13.05 10.83 9.37
CA ASP A 58 12.08 11.63 8.65
C ASP A 58 10.95 10.77 8.05
N GLY A 59 9.84 11.38 7.61
CA GLY A 59 8.69 10.63 7.11
C GLY A 59 8.96 9.79 5.86
N ILE A 60 9.92 10.19 5.01
CA ILE A 60 10.28 9.46 3.80
C ILE A 60 11.14 8.24 4.15
N GLU A 61 12.10 8.42 5.05
CA GLU A 61 12.90 7.33 5.61
C GLU A 61 12.03 6.34 6.38
N PHE A 62 11.01 6.82 7.09
CA PHE A 62 10.04 5.99 7.78
C PHE A 62 9.25 5.10 6.82
N VAL A 63 8.75 5.66 5.71
CA VAL A 63 8.08 4.88 4.65
C VAL A 63 9.00 3.79 4.11
N LYS A 64 10.28 4.11 3.84
CA LYS A 64 11.28 3.13 3.38
C LYS A 64 11.50 2.02 4.41
N ALA A 65 11.65 2.38 5.68
CA ALA A 65 11.89 1.44 6.78
C ALA A 65 10.71 0.48 7.02
N CYS A 66 9.49 0.86 6.65
CA CYS A 66 8.31 0.00 6.70
C CYS A 66 8.14 -0.93 5.49
N GLU A 67 9.03 -0.87 4.49
CA GLU A 67 9.10 -1.81 3.35
C GLU A 67 7.76 -2.04 2.64
N ASN A 68 6.93 -1.00 2.49
CA ASN A 68 5.57 -1.07 1.89
C ASN A 68 4.59 -2.01 2.61
N LYS A 69 4.83 -2.35 3.89
CA LYS A 69 3.91 -3.18 4.71
C LYS A 69 2.57 -2.48 4.95
N TYR A 70 2.60 -1.15 5.00
CA TYR A 70 1.45 -0.30 5.33
C TYR A 70 1.16 0.68 4.20
N ASP A 71 -0.09 1.11 4.09
CA ASP A 71 -0.43 2.24 3.25
C ASP A 71 -0.03 3.54 3.98
N PHE A 72 0.46 4.55 3.24
CA PHE A 72 0.92 5.81 3.82
C PHE A 72 0.22 7.01 3.19
N ILE A 73 -0.12 8.01 4.01
CA ILE A 73 -0.39 9.39 3.62
C ILE A 73 0.69 10.25 4.26
N ILE A 74 1.30 11.11 3.46
CA ILE A 74 2.31 12.04 3.94
C ILE A 74 1.69 13.42 4.12
N MET A 75 2.01 14.07 5.23
CA MET A 75 1.70 15.47 5.49
C MET A 75 3.00 16.27 5.57
N THR A 76 3.06 17.50 5.09
CA THR A 76 4.26 18.35 5.28
C THR A 76 3.96 19.83 5.17
N GLY A 77 4.62 20.65 5.99
CA GLY A 77 4.63 22.11 5.83
C GLY A 77 5.63 22.61 4.78
N ASN A 78 6.61 21.80 4.38
CA ASN A 78 7.62 22.16 3.39
C ASN A 78 7.64 21.15 2.22
N ALA A 79 6.66 21.32 1.33
CA ALA A 79 6.53 20.50 0.14
C ALA A 79 7.50 20.96 -0.96
N THR A 80 8.73 20.43 -0.93
CA THR A 80 9.63 20.56 -2.09
C THR A 80 9.26 19.53 -3.15
N LEU A 81 9.36 19.91 -4.43
CA LEU A 81 9.06 19.03 -5.57
C LEU A 81 9.80 17.69 -5.49
N ASN A 82 11.08 17.71 -5.10
CA ASN A 82 11.90 16.50 -4.99
C ASN A 82 11.34 15.52 -3.95
N ARG A 83 10.88 16.01 -2.80
CA ARG A 83 10.30 15.15 -1.75
C ARG A 83 8.93 14.58 -2.14
N ALA A 84 8.13 15.36 -2.86
CA ALA A 84 6.86 14.87 -3.41
C ALA A 84 7.10 13.76 -4.46
N ILE A 85 8.06 13.94 -5.35
CA ILE A 85 8.44 12.91 -6.34
C ILE A 85 8.93 11.63 -5.63
N GLU A 86 9.75 11.77 -4.59
CA GLU A 86 10.25 10.63 -3.83
C GLU A 86 9.11 9.88 -3.12
N ALA A 87 8.20 10.60 -2.47
CA ALA A 87 7.01 10.01 -1.84
C ALA A 87 6.18 9.19 -2.84
N VAL A 88 5.90 9.76 -4.01
CA VAL A 88 5.14 9.08 -5.08
C VAL A 88 5.86 7.81 -5.55
N ARG A 89 7.19 7.85 -5.70
CA ARG A 89 7.99 6.65 -6.08
C ARG A 89 7.95 5.55 -5.03
N LEU A 90 7.78 5.90 -3.75
CA LEU A 90 7.61 4.95 -2.66
C LEU A 90 6.18 4.40 -2.56
N GLY A 91 5.26 4.82 -3.43
CA GLY A 91 3.91 4.26 -3.49
C GLY A 91 2.98 4.71 -2.35
N VAL A 92 3.27 5.87 -1.74
CA VAL A 92 2.31 6.49 -0.81
C VAL A 92 0.98 6.75 -1.50
N LYS A 93 -0.12 6.67 -0.75
CA LYS A 93 -1.47 6.82 -1.30
C LYS A 93 -1.84 8.26 -1.57
N ASP A 94 -1.34 9.16 -0.74
CA ASP A 94 -1.59 10.58 -0.89
C ASP A 94 -0.49 11.42 -0.24
N PHE A 95 -0.47 12.70 -0.62
CA PHE A 95 0.49 13.68 -0.15
C PHE A 95 -0.23 15.02 0.08
N LEU A 96 -0.27 15.48 1.33
CA LEU A 96 -0.97 16.67 1.75
C LEU A 96 0.01 17.76 2.21
N THR A 97 -0.18 18.97 1.70
CA THR A 97 0.60 20.14 2.11
C THR A 97 -0.10 20.88 3.24
N LYS A 98 0.59 21.15 4.35
CA LYS A 98 0.12 22.00 5.45
C LYS A 98 0.17 23.47 5.00
N PRO A 99 -0.81 24.31 5.36
CA PRO A 99 -2.03 23.96 6.11
C PRO A 99 -3.06 23.25 5.22
N PHE A 100 -3.78 22.29 5.81
CA PHE A 100 -4.91 21.60 5.21
C PHE A 100 -6.07 21.58 6.20
N ASP A 101 -7.29 21.47 5.69
CA ASP A 101 -8.50 21.25 6.47
C ASP A 101 -8.69 19.76 6.79
N VAL A 102 -9.39 19.47 7.89
CA VAL A 102 -9.64 18.10 8.35
C VAL A 102 -10.40 17.29 7.29
N ASP A 103 -11.35 17.92 6.60
CA ASP A 103 -12.16 17.25 5.59
C ASP A 103 -11.27 16.74 4.43
N THR A 104 -10.31 17.54 3.96
CA THR A 104 -9.31 17.10 2.98
C THR A 104 -8.54 15.85 3.44
N LEU A 105 -8.13 15.77 4.71
CA LEU A 105 -7.45 14.60 5.25
C LEU A 105 -8.39 13.38 5.31
N VAL A 106 -9.63 13.57 5.75
CA VAL A 106 -10.64 12.51 5.82
C VAL A 106 -10.96 11.96 4.43
N GLU A 107 -11.08 12.82 3.42
CA GLU A 107 -11.25 12.40 2.04
C GLU A 107 -10.05 11.58 1.54
N ALA A 108 -8.82 11.99 1.86
CA ALA A 108 -7.61 11.24 1.51
C ALA A 108 -7.59 9.84 2.15
N ILE A 109 -7.99 9.74 3.43
CA ILE A 109 -8.14 8.46 4.14
C ILE A 109 -9.18 7.57 3.47
N LYS A 110 -10.35 8.14 3.12
CA LYS A 110 -11.43 7.40 2.43
C LYS A 110 -10.99 6.92 1.05
N ARG A 111 -10.27 7.74 0.27
CA ARG A 111 -9.68 7.33 -1.02
C ARG A 111 -8.70 6.16 -0.85
N ALA A 112 -7.81 6.23 0.14
CA ALA A 112 -6.86 5.17 0.44
C ALA A 112 -7.57 3.85 0.80
N LYS A 113 -8.62 3.91 1.61
CA LYS A 113 -9.46 2.75 1.96
C LYS A 113 -10.06 2.07 0.73
N ILE A 114 -10.69 2.83 -0.16
CA ILE A 114 -11.31 2.30 -1.40
C ILE A 114 -10.27 1.61 -2.28
N ILE A 115 -9.07 2.19 -2.40
CA ILE A 115 -7.98 1.59 -3.19
C ILE A 115 -7.54 0.26 -2.57
N ARG A 116 -7.38 0.22 -1.24
CA ARG A 116 -7.02 -0.99 -0.49
C ARG A 116 -8.04 -2.11 -0.72
N GLU A 117 -9.32 -1.83 -0.53
CA GLU A 117 -10.43 -2.79 -0.76
C GLU A 117 -10.40 -3.35 -2.19
N LYS A 118 -10.29 -2.48 -3.20
CA LYS A 118 -10.18 -2.90 -4.62
C LYS A 118 -8.95 -3.76 -4.92
N THR A 119 -7.82 -3.51 -4.24
CA THR A 119 -6.60 -4.30 -4.42
C THR A 119 -6.62 -5.62 -3.66
N ALA A 120 -7.29 -5.68 -2.51
CA ALA A 120 -7.53 -6.90 -1.76
C ALA A 120 -8.41 -7.87 -2.58
N ASP A 121 -9.51 -7.37 -3.17
CA ASP A 121 -10.39 -8.14 -4.04
C ASP A 121 -9.66 -8.72 -5.27
N LYS A 122 -8.73 -7.95 -5.83
CA LYS A 122 -7.89 -8.43 -6.95
C LYS A 122 -6.88 -9.49 -6.52
N LYS A 123 -6.35 -9.45 -5.29
CA LYS A 123 -5.44 -10.49 -4.76
C LYS A 123 -6.22 -11.78 -4.45
N SER A 124 -7.41 -11.70 -3.88
CA SER A 124 -8.27 -12.87 -3.62
C SER A 124 -8.65 -13.59 -4.93
N LYS A 125 -9.07 -12.86 -5.97
CA LYS A 125 -9.34 -13.44 -7.31
C LYS A 125 -8.10 -13.99 -8.03
N LYS A 126 -6.89 -13.55 -7.66
CA LYS A 126 -5.63 -14.06 -8.24
C LYS A 126 -5.09 -15.28 -7.50
N ASN A 127 -5.43 -15.44 -6.22
CA ASN A 127 -5.10 -16.62 -5.43
C ASN A 127 -6.04 -17.79 -5.75
N GLU A 128 -7.33 -17.55 -6.01
CA GLU A 128 -8.24 -18.57 -6.56
C GLU A 128 -7.74 -19.12 -7.91
N LYS A 129 -7.23 -18.26 -8.79
CA LYS A 129 -6.63 -18.69 -10.08
C LYS A 129 -5.27 -19.39 -9.97
N LYS A 130 -4.62 -19.40 -8.81
CA LYS A 130 -3.35 -20.12 -8.60
C LYS A 130 -3.55 -21.56 -8.11
N GLU A 131 -4.72 -21.89 -7.56
CA GLU A 131 -5.03 -23.26 -7.11
C GLU A 131 -5.68 -24.14 -8.20
N GLU A 132 -6.17 -23.56 -9.31
CA GLU A 132 -6.72 -24.30 -10.47
C GLU A 132 -5.66 -24.68 -11.52
N ASN A 133 -4.51 -25.23 -11.10
CA ASN A 133 -3.63 -25.97 -12.02
C ASN A 133 -3.60 -27.46 -11.66
N LYS A 134 -4.74 -28.00 -11.21
CA LYS A 134 -4.95 -29.43 -10.93
C LYS A 134 -5.83 -30.14 -11.96
N ASP A 135 -6.44 -29.44 -12.92
CA ASP A 135 -7.37 -30.05 -13.90
C ASP A 135 -6.72 -30.47 -15.23
N PHE A 136 -5.44 -30.16 -15.46
CA PHE A 136 -4.72 -30.62 -16.65
C PHE A 136 -4.01 -31.96 -16.37
N PHE A 137 -4.72 -33.06 -16.59
CA PHE A 137 -4.15 -34.40 -16.49
C PHE A 137 -3.36 -34.73 -17.77
N SER A 138 -2.04 -34.83 -17.64
CA SER A 138 -1.15 -35.25 -18.71
C SER A 138 -0.42 -36.52 -18.33
N THR A 139 -0.67 -37.61 -19.05
CA THR A 139 0.04 -38.90 -18.89
C THR A 139 0.89 -39.26 -20.11
N SER A 140 0.82 -38.47 -21.19
CA SER A 140 1.53 -38.74 -22.45
C SER A 140 2.85 -37.95 -22.54
N PRO A 141 3.97 -38.59 -22.93
CA PRO A 141 5.24 -37.91 -23.17
C PRO A 141 5.17 -36.78 -24.22
N ASN A 142 4.23 -36.87 -25.17
CA ASN A 142 4.06 -35.82 -26.19
C ASN A 142 3.41 -34.56 -25.60
N LEU A 143 2.48 -34.74 -24.67
CA LEU A 143 1.79 -33.64 -24.02
C LEU A 143 2.71 -32.91 -23.04
N GLU A 144 3.59 -33.64 -22.35
CA GLU A 144 4.65 -33.06 -21.51
C GLU A 144 5.62 -32.18 -22.33
N LYS A 145 6.00 -32.63 -23.53
CA LYS A 145 6.82 -31.81 -24.45
C LYS A 145 6.11 -30.53 -24.86
N THR A 146 4.82 -30.61 -25.19
CA THR A 146 4.00 -29.44 -25.56
C THR A 146 3.86 -28.46 -24.39
N LEU A 147 3.66 -28.95 -23.17
CA LEU A 147 3.60 -28.11 -21.96
C LEU A 147 4.93 -27.40 -21.70
N ASN A 148 6.05 -28.10 -21.88
CA ASN A 148 7.37 -27.48 -21.78
C ASN A 148 7.59 -26.39 -22.84
N LEU A 149 7.08 -26.60 -24.07
CA LEU A 149 7.13 -25.60 -25.13
C LEU A 149 6.28 -24.37 -24.78
N SER A 150 5.07 -24.58 -24.26
CA SER A 150 4.16 -23.50 -23.88
C SER A 150 4.72 -22.66 -22.73
N GLN A 151 5.36 -23.29 -21.72
CA GLN A 151 6.05 -22.58 -20.64
C GLN A 151 7.22 -21.72 -21.13
N LYS A 152 7.93 -22.17 -22.18
CA LYS A 152 9.02 -21.38 -22.79
C LYS A 152 8.46 -20.21 -23.59
N ALA A 153 7.43 -20.44 -24.40
CA ALA A 153 6.78 -19.39 -25.20
C ALA A 153 6.13 -18.32 -24.32
N ALA A 154 5.53 -18.71 -23.19
CA ALA A 154 4.86 -17.80 -22.24
C ALA A 154 5.80 -16.74 -21.61
N LYS A 155 7.11 -16.93 -21.70
CA LYS A 155 8.12 -15.96 -21.23
C LYS A 155 8.49 -14.91 -22.29
N THR A 156 7.81 -14.92 -23.43
CA THR A 156 8.13 -14.10 -24.62
C THR A 156 6.87 -13.50 -25.21
N ASP A 157 7.02 -12.47 -26.04
CA ASP A 157 5.92 -11.84 -26.79
C ASP A 157 5.71 -12.50 -28.18
N ALA A 158 6.25 -13.70 -28.40
CA ALA A 158 6.12 -14.40 -29.67
C ALA A 158 4.68 -14.89 -29.90
N SER A 159 4.20 -14.79 -31.14
CA SER A 159 2.91 -15.38 -31.53
C SER A 159 2.98 -16.90 -31.51
N VAL A 160 1.99 -17.56 -30.90
CA VAL A 160 1.89 -19.03 -30.82
C VAL A 160 0.73 -19.51 -31.70
N MET A 161 1.01 -20.48 -32.58
CA MET A 161 0.02 -21.11 -33.45
C MET A 161 -0.31 -22.51 -32.93
N PHE A 162 -1.61 -22.82 -32.80
CA PHE A 162 -2.09 -24.12 -32.33
C PHE A 162 -2.62 -24.93 -33.51
N PHE A 163 -2.19 -26.19 -33.59
CA PHE A 163 -2.66 -27.17 -34.58
C PHE A 163 -3.28 -28.37 -33.85
N GLY A 164 -4.33 -28.95 -34.43
CA GLY A 164 -4.99 -30.14 -33.91
C GLY A 164 -6.03 -30.67 -34.91
N GLU A 165 -6.34 -31.96 -34.79
CA GLU A 165 -7.46 -32.58 -35.49
C GLU A 165 -8.79 -32.24 -34.77
N SER A 166 -9.90 -32.26 -35.50
CA SER A 166 -11.25 -31.98 -34.95
C SER A 166 -11.91 -33.23 -34.37
#